data_AF-A0A7C3A7X2-F1
#
_entry.id   AF-A0A7C3A7X2-F1
#
_cell.length_a   1.000
_cell.length_b   1.000
_cell.length_c   1.000
_cell.angle_alpha   90.00
_cell.angle_beta   90.00
_cell.angle_gamma   90.00
#
_symmetry.space_group_name_H-M   'P 1'
#
loop_
_entity.id
_entity.type
_entity.pdbx_description
1 polymer ?
#
loop_
_entity_poly.entity_id
_entity_poly.type
_entity_poly.pdbx_seq_one_letter_code
_entity_poly.pdbx_strand_id
1 'polypeptide(L)' 'MRTIKEPGKDIPVIKETEVVVCGGGPAGIVAALASARCGCETLLVER' A
#
# COMPACT_ATOMS: atom_id res chain seq x y z
N MET A 1 7.17 14.39 -10.17
CA MET A 1 6.42 13.56 -9.20
C MET A 1 5.35 12.80 -9.97
N ARG A 2 5.20 11.49 -9.76
CA ARG A 2 4.15 10.71 -10.42
C ARG A 2 2.78 11.11 -9.85
N THR A 3 1.79 11.23 -10.72
CA THR A 3 0.41 11.54 -10.34
C THR A 3 -0.56 10.56 -10.98
N ILE A 4 -1.73 10.37 -10.36
CA ILE A 4 -2.84 9.60 -10.90
C ILE A 4 -4.01 10.56 -11.16
N LYS A 5 -4.62 10.46 -12.35
CA LYS A 5 -5.77 11.28 -12.73
C LYS A 5 -7.04 10.77 -12.05
N GLU A 6 -7.69 11.65 -11.31
CA GLU A 6 -9.08 11.50 -10.88
C GLU A 6 -9.92 12.66 -11.43
N PRO A 7 -11.25 12.56 -11.49
CA PRO A 7 -12.10 13.67 -11.92
C PRO A 7 -11.80 14.94 -11.10
N GLY A 8 -11.31 15.99 -11.78
CA GLY A 8 -11.06 17.31 -11.20
C GLY A 8 -9.73 17.49 -10.45
N LYS A 9 -8.84 16.48 -10.38
CA LYS A 9 -7.52 16.61 -9.73
C LYS A 9 -6.52 15.56 -10.20
N ASP A 10 -5.25 15.94 -10.20
CA ASP A 10 -4.13 15.01 -10.28
C ASP A 10 -3.65 14.70 -8.85
N ILE A 11 -3.73 13.44 -8.43
CA ILE A 11 -3.29 13.02 -7.08
C ILE A 11 -1.82 12.62 -7.11
N PRO A 12 -0.96 13.17 -6.25
CA PRO A 12 0.43 12.73 -6.14
C PRO A 12 0.54 11.31 -5.56
N VAL A 13 1.33 10.46 -6.21
CA VAL A 13 1.71 9.16 -5.65
C VAL A 13 2.75 9.38 -4.57
N ILE A 14 2.40 9.10 -3.31
CA ILE A 14 3.29 9.29 -2.16
C ILE A 14 4.29 8.14 -1.97
N LYS A 15 3.94 6.94 -2.45
CA LYS A 15 4.79 5.74 -2.42
C LYS A 15 4.34 4.75 -3.49
N GLU A 16 5.31 4.16 -4.19
CA GLU A 16 5.13 2.97 -5.03
C GLU A 16 5.67 1.76 -4.27
N THR A 17 5.01 0.61 -4.41
CA THR A 17 5.40 -0.62 -3.70
C THR A 17 4.78 -1.82 -4.43
N GLU A 18 5.25 -3.02 -4.13
CA GLU A 18 4.75 -4.25 -4.77
C GLU A 18 3.45 -4.73 -4.14
N VAL A 19 3.30 -4.58 -2.81
CA VAL A 19 2.08 -4.95 -2.08
C VAL A 19 1.64 -3.84 -1.14
N VAL A 20 0.39 -3.41 -1.26
CA VAL A 20 -0.27 -2.50 -0.29
C VAL A 20 -1.37 -3.27 0.46
N VAL A 21 -1.31 -3.25 1.79
CA VAL A 21 -2.34 -3.82 2.67
C VAL A 21 -3.11 -2.70 3.35
N CYS A 22 -4.42 -2.65 3.11
CA CYS A 22 -5.32 -1.67 3.73
C CYS A 22 -6.06 -2.31 4.92
N GLY A 23 -5.71 -1.88 6.13
CA GLY A 23 -6.28 -2.35 7.39
C GLY A 23 -5.28 -3.09 8.28
N GLY A 24 -5.19 -2.69 9.54
CA GLY A 24 -4.29 -3.21 10.57
C GLY A 24 -4.90 -4.30 11.47
N GLY A 25 -6.03 -4.89 11.08
CA GLY A 25 -6.63 -6.02 11.80
C GLY A 25 -5.78 -7.31 11.70
N PRO A 26 -6.17 -8.39 12.38
CA PRO A 26 -5.41 -9.64 12.39
C PRO A 26 -5.09 -10.17 10.99
N ALA A 27 -6.06 -10.14 10.08
CA ALA A 27 -5.87 -10.57 8.69
C ALA A 27 -4.88 -9.66 7.94
N GLY A 28 -4.96 -8.34 8.15
CA GLY A 28 -4.10 -7.37 7.48
C GLY A 28 -2.64 -7.47 7.92
N ILE A 29 -2.40 -7.59 9.22
CA ILE A 29 -1.05 -7.79 9.76
C ILE A 29 -0.45 -9.10 9.22
N VAL A 30 -1.23 -10.19 9.21
CA VAL A 30 -0.77 -11.48 8.66
C VAL A 30 -0.45 -11.36 7.17
N ALA A 31 -1.28 -10.68 6.39
CA ALA A 31 -1.04 -10.45 4.96
C ALA A 31 0.22 -9.62 4.70
N ALA A 32 0.43 -8.54 5.46
CA ALA A 32 1.62 -7.69 5.31
C ALA A 32 2.90 -8.44 5.67
N LEU A 33 2.89 -9.19 6.78
CA LEU A 33 4.03 -10.00 7.20
C LEU A 33 4.34 -11.12 6.21
N ALA A 34 3.31 -11.81 5.69
CA ALA A 34 3.50 -12.85 4.69
C ALA A 34 4.13 -12.28 3.42
N SER A 35 3.61 -11.15 2.92
CA SER A 35 4.13 -10.47 1.71
C SER A 35 5.58 -10.03 1.89
N ALA A 36 5.90 -9.40 3.03
CA ALA A 36 7.27 -8.99 3.35
C ALA A 36 8.23 -10.19 3.46
N ARG A 37 7.78 -11.32 4.04
CA ARG A 37 8.57 -12.56 4.13
C ARG A 37 8.83 -13.21 2.78
N CYS A 38 7.96 -13.00 1.80
CA CYS A 38 8.19 -13.39 0.41
C CYS A 38 9.16 -12.45 -0.33
N GLY A 39 9.66 -11.41 0.34
CA GLY A 39 10.62 -10.45 -0.23
C GLY A 39 9.97 -9.25 -0.93
N CYS A 40 8.65 -9.10 -0.88
CA CYS A 40 7.97 -7.97 -1.50
C CYS A 40 8.21 -6.68 -0.71
N GLU A 41 8.49 -5.58 -1.40
CA GLU A 41 8.31 -4.26 -0.82
C GLU A 41 6.83 -4.11 -0.46
N THR A 42 6.55 -4.02 0.84
CA THR A 42 5.19 -4.08 1.38
C THR A 42 4.89 -2.82 2.20
N LEU A 43 3.72 -2.24 1.98
CA LEU A 43 3.18 -1.10 2.75
C LEU A 43 1.87 -1.51 3.42
N LEU A 44 1.80 -1.40 4.75
CA LEU A 44 0.53 -1.50 5.50
C LEU A 44 0.02 -0.10 5.84
N VAL A 45 -1.27 0.15 5.60
CA VAL A 45 -1.94 1.41 5.88
C VAL A 45 -3.15 1.15 6.77
N GLU A 46 -3.24 1.88 7.89
CA GLU A 46 -4.37 1.91 8.84
C GLU A 46 -4.61 3.37 9.27
N ARG A 47 -5.80 3.67 9.76
CA ARG A 47 -6.22 5.00 10.21
C ARG A 47 -5.58 5.42 11.53
#